data_AF-A0A3D0PNN8-F1
#
_entry.id   AF-A0A3D0PNN8-F1
#
_cell.length_a   1.000
_cell.length_b   1.000
_cell.length_c   1.000
_cell.angle_alpha   90.00
_cell.angle_beta   90.00
_cell.angle_gamma   90.00
#
_symmetry.space_group_name_H-M   'P 1'
#
loop_
_entity.id
_entity.type
_entity.pdbx_description
1 polymer ?
#
loop_
_entity_poly.entity_id
_entity_poly.type
_entity_poly.pdbx_seq_one_letter_code
_entity_poly.pdbx_strand_id
1 'polypeptide(L)' 'MVLGEKEHVIYGKGYIEDTLCGKVYRISPKSFYQVNPVQTEVLYGKAIEFAELTGSETVIDAY' A
#
# COMPACT_ATOMS: atom_id res chain seq x y z
N MET A 1 -11.93 -16.24 0.77
CA MET A 1 -11.27 -15.23 -0.07
C MET A 1 -12.12 -15.06 -1.33
N VAL A 2 -12.34 -13.84 -1.82
CA VAL A 2 -13.26 -13.58 -2.96
C VAL A 2 -12.65 -13.96 -4.31
N LEU A 3 -11.32 -13.95 -4.42
CA LEU A 3 -10.58 -14.30 -5.63
C LEU A 3 -10.07 -15.75 -5.60
N GLY A 4 -9.96 -16.37 -6.78
CA GLY A 4 -9.43 -17.73 -6.94
C GLY A 4 -7.92 -17.81 -6.77
N GLU A 5 -7.37 -19.03 -6.74
CA GLU A 5 -5.93 -19.25 -6.45
C GLU A 5 -5.00 -18.83 -7.58
N LYS A 6 -5.44 -18.89 -8.84
CA LYS A 6 -4.64 -18.58 -10.02
C LYS A 6 -5.10 -17.30 -10.70
N GLU A 7 -4.15 -16.55 -11.26
CA GLU A 7 -4.38 -15.38 -12.09
C GLU A 7 -3.59 -15.51 -13.39
N HIS A 8 -4.19 -15.09 -14.50
CA HIS A 8 -3.55 -15.10 -15.81
C HIS A 8 -3.70 -13.73 -16.45
N VAL A 9 -2.57 -13.14 -16.86
CA VAL A 9 -2.54 -11.86 -17.55
C VAL A 9 -2.96 -12.09 -19.00
N ILE A 10 -4.12 -11.56 -19.38
CA ILE A 10 -4.62 -11.65 -20.76
C ILE A 10 -4.00 -10.56 -21.64
N TYR A 11 -3.66 -9.41 -21.06
CA TYR A 11 -3.05 -8.28 -21.76
C TYR A 11 -2.28 -7.35 -20.80
N GLY A 12 -1.25 -6.69 -21.30
CA GLY A 12 -0.50 -5.66 -20.57
C GLY A 12 0.39 -6.24 -19.47
N LYS A 13 0.57 -5.47 -18.38
CA LYS A 13 1.55 -5.78 -17.32
C LYS A 13 1.02 -6.68 -16.21
N GLY A 14 -0.30 -6.82 -16.08
CA GLY A 14 -0.93 -7.56 -14.97
C GLY A 14 -0.94 -6.82 -13.62
N TYR A 15 -0.54 -5.55 -13.61
CA TYR A 15 -0.63 -4.65 -12.46
C TYR A 15 -0.79 -3.22 -12.95
N ILE A 16 -1.26 -2.35 -12.06
CA ILE A 16 -1.22 -0.89 -12.24
C ILE A 16 -0.12 -0.30 -11.36
N GLU A 17 0.29 0.93 -11.68
CA GLU A 17 1.19 1.72 -10.83
C GLU A 17 0.40 2.91 -10.28
N ASP A 18 0.56 3.18 -8.99
CA ASP A 18 -0.01 4.35 -8.32
C ASP A 18 1.03 4.96 -7.37
N THR A 19 0.86 6.24 -7.03
CA THR A 19 1.76 6.96 -6.12
C THR A 19 1.04 7.29 -4.81
N LEU A 20 1.63 6.88 -3.69
CA LEU A 20 1.12 7.14 -2.35
C LEU A 20 2.28 7.56 -1.44
N CYS A 21 2.12 8.66 -0.69
CA CYS A 21 3.16 9.23 0.16
C CYS A 21 4.49 9.47 -0.61
N GLY A 22 4.41 9.85 -1.89
CA GLY A 22 5.56 10.06 -2.77
C GLY A 22 6.32 8.80 -3.19
N LYS A 23 5.76 7.61 -2.95
CA LYS A 23 6.32 6.31 -3.35
C LYS A 23 5.46 5.67 -4.42
N VAL A 24 6.09 5.02 -5.39
CA VAL A 24 5.40 4.30 -6.47
C VAL A 24 5.19 2.85 -6.06
N TYR A 25 3.93 2.39 -6.13
CA TYR A 25 3.52 1.03 -5.80
C TYR A 25 3.01 0.31 -7.05
N ARG A 26 3.36 -0.97 -7.18
CA ARG A 26 2.74 -1.88 -8.16
C ARG A 26 1.62 -2.64 -7.48
N ILE A 27 0.42 -2.56 -8.07
CA ILE A 27 -0.82 -3.10 -7.47
C ILE A 27 -1.37 -4.17 -8.42
N SER A 28 -1.39 -5.42 -7.97
CA SER A 28 -1.98 -6.53 -8.70
C SER A 28 -3.45 -6.74 -8.30
N PRO A 29 -4.24 -7.53 -9.04
CA PRO A 29 -5.65 -7.75 -8.71
C PRO A 29 -5.91 -8.37 -7.33
N LYS A 30 -4.93 -9.11 -6.78
CA LYS A 30 -4.96 -9.69 -5.44
C LYS A 30 -4.37 -8.82 -4.34
N SER A 31 -3.67 -7.74 -4.70
CA SER A 31 -3.11 -6.81 -3.71
C SER A 31 -4.26 -6.13 -2.97
N PHE A 32 -4.16 -6.09 -1.64
CA PHE A 32 -4.91 -5.08 -0.89
C PHE A 32 -4.23 -3.73 -1.10
N TYR A 33 -5.01 -2.73 -1.49
CA TYR A 33 -4.57 -1.35 -1.61
C TYR A 33 -5.69 -0.43 -1.13
N GLN A 34 -5.31 0.66 -0.48
CA GLN A 34 -6.29 1.58 0.08
C GLN A 34 -7.07 2.27 -1.03
N VAL A 35 -8.40 2.19 -0.95
CA VAL A 35 -9.30 2.68 -2.01
C VAL A 35 -9.35 4.21 -2.11
N ASN A 36 -8.91 4.91 -1.06
CA ASN A 36 -8.85 6.38 -1.01
C ASN A 36 -7.41 6.82 -0.67
N PRO A 37 -6.54 7.02 -1.69
CA PRO A 37 -5.14 7.36 -1.47
C PRO A 37 -4.97 8.71 -0.75
N VAL A 38 -5.80 9.71 -1.08
CA VAL A 38 -5.75 11.04 -0.45
C VAL A 38 -5.96 10.96 1.06
N GLN A 39 -6.93 10.17 1.53
CA GLN A 39 -7.13 9.98 2.98
C GLN A 39 -6.11 9.03 3.60
N THR A 40 -5.54 8.12 2.81
CA THR A 40 -4.50 7.22 3.29
C THR A 40 -3.24 7.98 3.68
N GLU A 41 -2.86 9.01 2.91
CA GLU A 41 -1.74 9.88 3.28
C GLU A 41 -1.98 10.59 4.63
N VAL A 42 -3.20 11.08 4.87
CA VAL A 42 -3.58 11.70 6.14
C VAL A 42 -3.51 10.68 7.29
N LEU A 43 -4.04 9.47 7.07
CA LEU A 43 -4.02 8.39 8.06
C LEU A 43 -2.59 7.98 8.43
N TYR A 44 -1.74 7.72 7.43
CA TYR A 44 -0.35 7.34 7.64
C TYR A 44 0.44 8.48 8.29
N GLY A 45 0.19 9.73 7.88
CA GLY A 45 0.76 10.90 8.54
C GLY A 45 0.40 10.97 10.03
N LYS A 46 -0.85 10.69 10.40
CA LYS A 46 -1.27 10.66 11.80
C LYS A 46 -0.65 9.52 12.59
N ALA A 47 -0.49 8.35 11.99
CA ALA A 47 0.21 7.23 12.64
C ALA A 47 1.68 7.59 12.92
N ILE A 48 2.37 8.23 11.96
CA ILE A 48 3.75 8.70 12.13
C ILE A 48 3.85 9.78 13.21
N GLU A 49 2.92 10.75 13.21
CA GLU A 49 2.85 11.80 14.24
C GLU A 49 2.72 11.21 15.64
N PHE A 50 1.84 10.22 15.83
CA PHE A 50 1.62 9.58 17.13
C PHE A 50 2.74 8.62 17.54
N ALA A 51 3.51 8.11 16.58
CA ALA A 51 4.66 7.25 16.87
C ALA A 51 5.87 8.04 17.41
N GLU A 52 5.88 9.38 17.28
CA GLU A 52 6.93 10.28 17.78
C GLU A 52 8.36 9.81 17.43
N LEU A 53 8.54 9.26 16.22
CA LEU A 53 9.79 8.67 15.79
C LEU A 53 10.91 9.71 15.76
N THR A 54 12.03 9.40 16.43
CA THR A 54 13.24 10.24 16.43
C THR A 54 14.23 9.85 15.34
N GLY A 55 14.02 8.68 14.72
CA GLY A 55 14.89 8.10 13.69
C GLY A 55 15.93 7.11 14.25
N SER A 56 15.88 6.82 15.54
CA SER A 56 16.74 5.82 16.20
C SER A 56 16.01 4.50 16.48
N GLU A 57 14.70 4.48 16.31
CA GLU A 57 13.84 3.35 16.59
C GLU A 57 13.93 2.29 15.48
N THR A 58 13.74 1.02 15.86
CA THR A 58 13.48 -0.06 14.89
C THR A 58 11.97 -0.27 14.79
N VAL A 59 11.41 -0.05 13.59
CA VAL A 59 9.98 -0.17 13.33
C VAL A 59 9.66 -1.55 12.73
N ILE A 60 8.61 -2.19 13.26
CA ILE A 60 8.07 -3.44 12.71
C ILE A 60 6.73 -3.12 12.06
N ASP A 61 6.58 -3.46 10.78
CA ASP A 61 5.31 -3.40 10.05
C ASP A 61 4.55 -4.73 10.25
N ALA A 62 3.47 -4.69 11.02
CA ALA A 62 2.64 -5.85 11.35
C ALA A 62 1.20 -5.63 10.86
N TYR A 63 0.68 -6.63 10.14
CA TYR A 63 -0.62 -6.62 9.47
C TYR A 63 -1.72 -7.24 10.34
#